data_AF-A0A0P7WL17-F1
#
_entry.id   AF-A0A0P7WL17-F1
#
_cell.length_a   1.000
_cell.length_b   1.000
_cell.length_c   1.000
_cell.angle_alpha   90.00
_cell.angle_beta   90.00
_cell.angle_gamma   90.00
#
_symmetry.space_group_name_H-M   'P 1'
#
loop_
_entity.id
_entity.type
_entity.pdbx_description
1 polymer ?
#
loop_
_entity_poly.entity_id
_entity_poly.type
_entity_poly.pdbx_seq_one_letter_code
_entity_poly.pdbx_strand_id
1 'polypeptide(L)'
;MACSRRSFLAGASALALTACGGGGSKPAAPPAASPSPSPTPGPTPTPSPAPTPTPTPAPSPAPSPPPSGNDPYDPTATALDPYLAAITRELVLTNAKARDYRVSLVETSLSRFRMHIWDEQLGRQVAFFELRDPDYDDLPERILLNSTNPLDSRQFSGMQGWIKLDPAGIVPSAAVFQFATFEEGRINRRNVSTRSDYTDRHWADGFDEVIAVGPTREFTTIRAALESLYDGGPLADPDNPSQLPVCLRANPFHRIALVFDPKETPYLGVSEHVPDWVWLGGRTREGVVFEHAPGAQRSIIEGHANTGAFDLTIRATAPPGSGGSLRYGWHTDHVHVFQTPDSEGEVNRNYTAEFRRVRFVVGPRANAQVFGAGIGVQAAVIFRDCVFDCENSGYRGILAAANNSSGTIGGGRFTFVGCRDASGRTGSPATIGVQAKTRADEPGVVRIDDCADFRRIALSGDHPGQWRLTGNTPMEVVSQIPGDDMTG
;
A
#
# COMPACT_ATOMS: atom_id res chain seq x y z
N MET A 1 13.93 52.18 57.60
CA MET A 1 14.20 53.58 57.21
C MET A 1 14.85 53.59 55.84
N ALA A 2 14.32 54.44 54.94
CA ALA A 2 14.84 55.01 53.67
C ALA A 2 15.95 54.26 52.90
N CYS A 3 15.71 53.80 51.65
CA CYS A 3 15.73 54.52 50.36
C CYS A 3 17.13 54.50 49.70
N SER A 4 17.33 53.90 48.51
CA SER A 4 17.38 54.60 47.22
C SER A 4 17.64 53.58 46.09
N ARG A 5 16.70 53.34 45.14
CA ARG A 5 16.63 53.85 43.73
C ARG A 5 17.80 53.38 42.84
N ARG A 6 17.65 52.83 41.63
CA ARG A 6 16.71 53.00 40.48
C ARG A 6 17.04 51.85 39.48
N SER A 7 16.12 51.07 38.91
CA SER A 7 15.13 51.34 37.85
C SER A 7 15.50 50.69 36.50
N PHE A 8 14.57 49.84 36.03
CA PHE A 8 14.11 49.60 34.64
C PHE A 8 14.94 48.83 33.60
N LEU A 9 14.59 47.53 33.52
CA LEU A 9 14.12 46.73 32.36
C LEU A 9 14.13 47.28 30.92
N ALA A 10 14.49 46.32 30.05
CA ALA A 10 13.86 45.90 28.78
C ALA A 10 14.26 46.56 27.45
N GLY A 11 14.43 45.71 26.43
CA GLY A 11 14.26 46.11 25.02
C GLY A 11 15.20 45.40 24.04
N ALA A 12 14.63 44.57 23.16
CA ALA A 12 15.28 43.81 22.09
C ALA A 12 15.79 44.67 20.91
N SER A 13 16.68 44.11 20.06
CA SER A 13 16.60 44.19 18.57
C SER A 13 17.87 43.67 17.84
N ALA A 14 17.65 42.69 16.95
CA ALA A 14 17.97 42.64 15.51
C ALA A 14 19.30 43.14 14.89
N LEU A 15 19.82 42.27 13.99
CA LEU A 15 20.47 42.51 12.67
C LEU A 15 21.81 43.28 12.56
N ALA A 16 22.85 42.60 12.06
CA ALA A 16 23.39 42.73 10.67
C ALA A 16 24.91 42.52 10.54
N LEU A 17 25.27 41.64 9.59
CA LEU A 17 26.37 41.65 8.61
C LEU A 17 27.73 42.30 8.96
N THR A 18 28.79 41.48 8.90
CA THR A 18 30.11 41.92 8.39
C THR A 18 30.68 40.86 7.45
N ALA A 19 31.13 41.34 6.29
CA ALA A 19 31.78 40.60 5.22
C ALA A 19 33.28 40.95 5.17
N CYS A 20 34.13 39.99 4.77
CA CYS A 20 35.40 40.12 4.03
C CYS A 20 36.01 38.71 3.97
N GLY A 21 36.55 38.13 2.90
CA GLY A 21 36.86 38.54 1.53
C GLY A 21 37.67 37.40 0.86
N GLY A 22 37.77 37.37 -0.46
CA GLY A 22 38.74 36.51 -1.15
C GLY A 22 38.46 36.21 -2.63
N GLY A 23 39.35 36.69 -3.51
CA GLY A 23 39.47 36.29 -4.92
C GLY A 23 39.08 37.42 -5.88
N GLY A 24 39.84 37.80 -6.90
CA GLY A 24 41.09 37.30 -7.48
C GLY A 24 41.24 38.06 -8.81
N SER A 25 42.39 38.66 -9.03
CA SER A 25 42.65 39.72 -10.01
C SER A 25 42.59 39.28 -11.48
N LYS A 26 42.14 40.19 -12.36
CA LYS A 26 42.31 40.16 -13.83
C LYS A 26 43.24 41.31 -14.25
N PRO A 27 44.18 41.11 -15.18
CA PRO A 27 44.20 41.89 -16.43
C PRO A 27 44.64 41.04 -17.65
N ALA A 28 43.93 41.07 -18.79
CA ALA A 28 44.12 41.91 -20.00
C ALA A 28 44.95 41.22 -21.11
N ALA A 29 44.48 41.36 -22.36
CA ALA A 29 44.72 40.50 -23.53
C ALA A 29 45.97 40.82 -24.39
N PRO A 30 46.36 39.92 -25.32
CA PRO A 30 46.81 40.32 -26.67
C PRO A 30 46.25 39.36 -27.79
N PRO A 31 46.61 39.50 -29.09
CA PRO A 31 45.67 39.85 -30.16
C PRO A 31 45.25 38.70 -31.11
N ALA A 32 44.33 39.05 -32.02
CA ALA A 32 43.57 38.25 -32.95
C ALA A 32 44.36 37.32 -33.92
N ALA A 33 43.80 36.14 -34.17
CA ALA A 33 44.17 35.23 -35.25
C ALA A 33 43.00 35.08 -36.26
N SER A 34 43.39 35.03 -37.54
CA SER A 34 42.61 35.01 -38.78
C SER A 34 41.64 33.81 -38.92
N PRO A 35 40.48 33.95 -39.59
CA PRO A 35 39.56 32.84 -39.84
C PRO A 35 40.07 31.94 -40.99
N SER A 36 40.04 30.62 -40.77
CA SER A 36 40.29 29.56 -41.76
C SER A 36 38.97 29.11 -42.42
N PRO A 37 38.94 28.79 -43.73
CA PRO A 37 37.69 28.59 -44.48
C PRO A 37 36.94 27.30 -44.12
N SER A 38 35.62 27.40 -44.25
CA SER A 38 34.61 26.35 -44.07
C SER A 38 34.65 25.32 -45.21
N PRO A 39 34.58 24.00 -44.93
CA PRO A 39 34.43 22.98 -45.96
C PRO A 39 32.99 22.90 -46.49
N THR A 40 32.89 22.81 -47.82
CA THR A 40 31.69 22.71 -48.65
C THR A 40 30.96 21.38 -48.44
N PRO A 41 29.62 21.34 -48.30
CA PRO A 41 28.87 20.08 -48.31
C PRO A 41 28.89 19.43 -49.70
N GLY A 42 29.29 18.16 -49.77
CA GLY A 42 29.23 17.35 -50.99
C GLY A 42 27.79 16.98 -51.38
N PRO A 43 27.55 16.63 -52.65
CA PRO A 43 26.22 16.42 -53.21
C PRO A 43 25.51 15.19 -52.62
N THR A 44 24.23 15.39 -52.31
CA THR A 44 23.26 14.41 -51.81
C THR A 44 22.99 13.33 -52.87
N PRO A 45 23.15 12.02 -52.57
CA PRO A 45 22.69 10.97 -53.46
C PRO A 45 21.15 10.91 -53.48
N THR A 46 20.57 10.90 -54.68
CA THR A 46 19.15 10.69 -54.95
C THR A 46 18.77 9.21 -54.74
N PRO A 47 17.89 8.86 -53.80
CA PRO A 47 17.37 7.50 -53.71
C PRO A 47 16.36 7.20 -54.83
N SER A 48 16.55 6.01 -55.40
CA SER A 48 15.81 5.34 -56.47
C SER A 48 14.27 5.32 -56.25
N PRO A 49 13.46 5.31 -57.33
CA PRO A 49 12.01 5.09 -57.22
C PRO A 49 11.70 3.77 -56.50
N ALA A 50 10.77 3.84 -55.56
CA ALA A 50 10.28 2.69 -54.80
C ALA A 50 9.44 1.76 -55.70
N PRO A 51 9.56 0.43 -55.55
CA PRO A 51 8.78 -0.53 -56.30
C PRO A 51 7.28 -0.41 -55.99
N THR A 52 6.48 -0.61 -57.03
CA THR A 52 5.01 -0.61 -57.01
C THR A 52 4.49 -1.69 -56.04
N PRO A 53 3.57 -1.38 -55.11
CA PRO A 53 3.05 -2.38 -54.19
C PRO A 53 2.25 -3.46 -54.92
N THR A 54 2.66 -4.71 -54.73
CA THR A 54 1.88 -5.92 -55.06
C THR A 54 0.55 -5.90 -54.29
N PRO A 55 -0.57 -6.34 -54.90
CA PRO A 55 -1.88 -6.37 -54.26
C PRO A 55 -1.85 -7.21 -52.97
N THR A 56 -2.28 -6.59 -51.88
CA THR A 56 -2.42 -7.21 -50.56
C THR A 56 -3.43 -8.36 -50.64
N PRO A 57 -3.09 -9.58 -50.17
CA PRO A 57 -4.04 -10.65 -49.99
C PRO A 57 -5.20 -10.18 -49.10
N ALA A 58 -6.43 -10.57 -49.45
CA ALA A 58 -7.60 -10.31 -48.62
C ALA A 58 -7.34 -10.81 -47.18
N PRO A 59 -7.79 -10.07 -46.15
CA PRO A 59 -7.56 -10.46 -44.77
C PRO A 59 -8.11 -11.87 -44.54
N SER A 60 -7.23 -12.77 -44.11
CA SER A 60 -7.65 -14.01 -43.45
C SER A 60 -8.62 -13.62 -42.33
N PRO A 61 -9.74 -14.35 -42.14
CA PRO A 61 -10.61 -14.12 -41.00
C PRO A 61 -9.74 -14.08 -39.75
N ALA A 62 -9.94 -13.04 -38.95
CA ALA A 62 -9.19 -12.85 -37.72
C ALA A 62 -9.27 -14.15 -36.91
N PRO A 63 -8.15 -14.68 -36.40
CA PRO A 63 -8.22 -15.74 -35.40
C PRO A 63 -9.16 -15.26 -34.29
N SER A 64 -10.05 -16.16 -33.85
CA SER A 64 -10.87 -15.92 -32.66
C SER A 64 -9.96 -15.40 -31.55
N PRO A 65 -10.31 -14.28 -30.89
CA PRO A 65 -9.45 -13.72 -29.87
C PRO A 65 -9.16 -14.81 -28.83
N PRO A 66 -7.92 -14.91 -28.34
CA PRO A 66 -7.64 -15.77 -27.18
C PRO A 66 -8.66 -15.41 -26.08
N PRO A 67 -9.17 -16.40 -25.30
CA PRO A 67 -10.08 -16.10 -24.21
C PRO A 67 -9.44 -15.02 -23.35
N SER A 68 -10.15 -13.90 -23.17
CA SER A 68 -9.72 -12.87 -22.25
C SER A 68 -9.55 -13.54 -20.89
N GLY A 69 -8.53 -13.15 -20.12
CA GLY A 69 -8.23 -13.76 -18.83
C GLY A 69 -9.33 -13.62 -17.76
N ASN A 70 -10.52 -13.11 -18.09
CA ASN A 70 -11.56 -12.67 -17.17
C ASN A 70 -12.96 -13.26 -17.48
N ASP A 71 -13.09 -14.39 -18.18
CA ASP A 71 -14.39 -15.06 -18.35
C ASP A 71 -15.06 -15.27 -16.98
N PRO A 72 -16.25 -14.69 -16.70
CA PRO A 72 -16.80 -14.62 -15.35
C PRO A 72 -17.26 -15.98 -14.82
N TYR A 73 -17.61 -16.89 -15.71
CA TYR A 73 -18.12 -18.21 -15.40
C TYR A 73 -17.20 -19.31 -15.94
N ASP A 74 -17.19 -20.46 -15.28
CA ASP A 74 -16.35 -21.58 -15.69
C ASP A 74 -16.80 -22.11 -17.07
N PRO A 75 -15.92 -22.21 -18.08
CA PRO A 75 -16.30 -22.72 -19.40
C PRO A 75 -16.75 -24.19 -19.38
N THR A 76 -16.49 -24.91 -18.27
CA THR A 76 -16.99 -26.27 -18.05
C THR A 76 -18.39 -26.31 -17.45
N ALA A 77 -18.98 -25.15 -17.12
CA ALA A 77 -20.35 -25.04 -16.62
C ALA A 77 -21.36 -25.41 -17.71
N THR A 78 -21.74 -26.68 -17.80
CA THR A 78 -22.58 -27.21 -18.88
C THR A 78 -24.03 -26.71 -18.85
N ALA A 79 -24.43 -26.04 -17.76
CA ALA A 79 -25.79 -25.57 -17.53
C ALA A 79 -25.85 -24.06 -17.21
N LEU A 80 -24.82 -23.28 -17.56
CA LEU A 80 -24.78 -21.84 -17.28
C LEU A 80 -26.06 -21.15 -17.74
N ASP A 81 -26.71 -20.41 -16.84
CA ASP A 81 -27.96 -19.74 -17.17
C ASP A 81 -27.73 -18.62 -18.21
N PRO A 82 -28.55 -18.55 -19.29
CA PRO A 82 -28.37 -17.56 -20.34
C PRO A 82 -28.48 -16.11 -19.87
N TYR A 83 -29.29 -15.85 -18.84
CA TYR A 83 -29.43 -14.50 -18.29
C TYR A 83 -28.16 -14.06 -17.56
N LEU A 84 -27.55 -14.96 -16.76
CA LEU A 84 -26.26 -14.67 -16.11
C LEU A 84 -25.16 -14.38 -17.12
N ALA A 85 -25.08 -15.21 -18.17
CA ALA A 85 -24.11 -15.04 -19.24
C ALA A 85 -24.30 -13.71 -19.99
N ALA A 86 -25.55 -13.26 -20.16
CA ALA A 86 -25.87 -12.02 -20.86
C ALA A 86 -25.53 -10.75 -20.07
N ILE A 87 -25.61 -10.77 -18.74
CA ILE A 87 -25.48 -9.57 -17.92
C ILE A 87 -24.09 -9.37 -17.29
N THR A 88 -23.23 -10.39 -17.28
CA THR A 88 -21.95 -10.33 -16.55
C THR A 88 -20.80 -10.32 -17.54
N ARG A 89 -20.04 -9.24 -17.59
CA ARG A 89 -18.81 -9.15 -18.40
C ARG A 89 -17.62 -9.68 -17.64
N GLU A 90 -17.50 -9.28 -16.38
CA GLU A 90 -16.40 -9.66 -15.50
C GLU A 90 -16.94 -9.84 -14.09
N LEU A 91 -16.43 -10.85 -13.39
CA LEU A 91 -16.75 -11.10 -11.99
C LEU A 91 -15.49 -11.61 -11.31
N VAL A 92 -15.04 -10.89 -10.30
CA VAL A 92 -13.81 -11.17 -9.56
C VAL A 92 -14.12 -11.23 -8.08
N LEU A 93 -13.69 -12.31 -7.43
CA LEU A 93 -13.78 -12.50 -5.99
C LEU A 93 -12.38 -12.63 -5.39
N THR A 94 -12.22 -12.05 -4.22
CA THR A 94 -10.94 -11.78 -3.58
C THR A 94 -11.07 -12.01 -2.08
N ASN A 95 -9.96 -12.34 -1.43
CA ASN A 95 -9.89 -12.73 -0.03
C ASN A 95 -10.91 -13.84 0.32
N ALA A 96 -11.12 -14.79 -0.60
CA ALA A 96 -12.11 -15.84 -0.41
C ALA A 96 -11.56 -17.01 0.43
N LYS A 97 -12.44 -17.73 1.13
CA LYS A 97 -12.06 -18.92 1.92
C LYS A 97 -11.83 -20.15 1.04
N ALA A 98 -12.54 -20.24 -0.08
CA ALA A 98 -12.46 -21.33 -1.05
C ALA A 98 -12.43 -20.79 -2.49
N ARG A 99 -12.58 -21.66 -3.49
CA ARG A 99 -12.75 -21.27 -4.91
C ARG A 99 -14.12 -21.65 -5.50
N ASP A 100 -14.92 -22.40 -4.74
CA ASP A 100 -16.18 -22.98 -5.20
C ASP A 100 -17.36 -22.10 -4.82
N TYR A 101 -17.51 -21.02 -5.58
CA TYR A 101 -18.63 -20.09 -5.47
C TYR A 101 -19.48 -20.11 -6.72
N ARG A 102 -20.75 -19.76 -6.54
CA ARG A 102 -21.68 -19.50 -7.63
C ARG A 102 -22.48 -18.23 -7.40
N VAL A 103 -22.99 -17.68 -8.49
CA VAL A 103 -24.12 -16.76 -8.41
C VAL A 103 -25.38 -17.58 -8.15
N SER A 104 -26.12 -17.25 -7.08
CA SER A 104 -27.35 -17.99 -6.72
C SER A 104 -28.62 -17.23 -7.02
N LEU A 105 -28.52 -15.90 -7.16
CA LEU A 105 -29.67 -15.04 -7.37
C LEU A 105 -29.24 -13.76 -8.07
N VAL A 106 -30.07 -13.30 -9.00
CA VAL A 106 -30.04 -11.94 -9.54
C VAL A 106 -31.43 -11.32 -9.45
N GLU A 107 -31.49 -10.09 -8.96
CA GLU A 107 -32.69 -9.25 -8.94
C GLU A 107 -32.40 -7.95 -9.68
N THR A 108 -33.30 -7.60 -10.61
CA THR A 108 -33.23 -6.35 -11.38
C THR A 108 -34.57 -5.64 -11.38
N SER A 109 -34.61 -4.45 -10.78
CA SER A 109 -35.76 -3.55 -10.78
C SER A 109 -35.29 -2.10 -10.92
N LEU A 110 -36.24 -1.18 -11.08
CA LEU A 110 -35.95 0.26 -11.12
C LEU A 110 -35.39 0.79 -9.79
N SER A 111 -35.58 0.08 -8.67
CA SER A 111 -35.10 0.51 -7.35
C SER A 111 -33.91 -0.29 -6.84
N ARG A 112 -33.57 -1.41 -7.48
CA ARG A 112 -32.49 -2.28 -7.01
C ARG A 112 -31.92 -3.16 -8.11
N PHE A 113 -30.59 -3.22 -8.13
CA PHE A 113 -29.84 -4.36 -8.66
C PHE A 113 -29.28 -5.15 -7.47
N ARG A 114 -29.40 -6.47 -7.47
CA ARG A 114 -28.74 -7.32 -6.49
C ARG A 114 -28.29 -8.65 -7.09
N MET A 115 -27.07 -9.07 -6.78
CA MET A 115 -26.51 -10.37 -7.20
C MET A 115 -25.89 -11.09 -6.01
N HIS A 116 -26.33 -12.31 -5.70
CA HIS A 116 -25.90 -13.07 -4.53
C HIS A 116 -24.77 -14.04 -4.85
N ILE A 117 -23.79 -14.14 -3.93
CA ILE A 117 -22.70 -15.10 -3.97
C ILE A 117 -22.95 -16.20 -2.94
N TRP A 118 -23.00 -17.44 -3.42
CA TRP A 118 -23.24 -18.64 -2.65
C TRP A 118 -21.98 -19.49 -2.56
N ASP A 119 -21.68 -19.95 -1.35
CA ASP A 119 -20.61 -20.89 -1.05
C ASP A 119 -21.18 -22.31 -1.07
N GLU A 120 -20.70 -23.14 -1.99
CA GLU A 120 -21.18 -24.52 -2.11
C GLU A 120 -20.77 -25.39 -0.93
N GLN A 121 -19.60 -25.14 -0.35
CA GLN A 121 -19.09 -25.93 0.75
C GLN A 121 -19.84 -25.65 2.05
N LEU A 122 -20.18 -24.38 2.29
CA LEU A 122 -20.94 -23.96 3.45
C LEU A 122 -22.46 -24.09 3.25
N GLY A 123 -22.93 -24.24 2.02
CA GLY A 123 -24.35 -24.35 1.70
C GLY A 123 -25.13 -23.10 2.07
N ARG A 124 -24.53 -21.91 1.92
CA ARG A 124 -25.17 -20.64 2.26
C ARG A 124 -24.68 -19.46 1.43
N GLN A 125 -25.45 -18.38 1.47
CA GLN A 125 -25.01 -17.09 0.93
C GLN A 125 -23.93 -16.47 1.81
N VAL A 126 -22.88 -15.92 1.18
CA VAL A 126 -21.72 -15.32 1.86
C VAL A 126 -21.46 -13.86 1.51
N ALA A 127 -21.96 -13.38 0.37
CA ALA A 127 -21.80 -11.99 -0.07
C ALA A 127 -22.84 -11.60 -1.13
N PHE A 128 -22.89 -10.32 -1.49
CA PHE A 128 -23.69 -9.85 -2.62
C PHE A 128 -23.15 -8.55 -3.23
N PHE A 129 -23.48 -8.29 -4.48
CA PHE A 129 -23.35 -6.98 -5.12
C PHE A 129 -24.70 -6.26 -5.05
N GLU A 130 -24.69 -4.94 -4.81
CA GLU A 130 -25.91 -4.15 -4.75
C GLU A 130 -25.70 -2.75 -5.36
N LEU A 131 -26.70 -2.31 -6.12
CA LEU A 131 -26.95 -0.89 -6.40
C LEU A 131 -28.38 -0.55 -6.00
N ARG A 132 -28.56 0.60 -5.37
CA ARG A 132 -29.88 1.16 -5.06
C ARG A 132 -30.21 2.21 -6.12
N ASP A 133 -31.46 2.18 -6.57
CA ASP A 133 -31.98 3.07 -7.62
C ASP A 133 -31.04 3.13 -8.85
N PRO A 134 -30.73 1.97 -9.47
CA PRO A 134 -29.75 1.91 -10.55
C PRO A 134 -30.24 2.62 -11.81
N ASP A 135 -29.36 3.41 -12.42
CA ASP A 135 -29.49 3.83 -13.81
C ASP A 135 -28.83 2.75 -14.70
N TYR A 136 -29.66 1.97 -15.39
CA TYR A 136 -29.16 0.88 -16.24
C TYR A 136 -28.59 1.38 -17.57
N ASP A 137 -28.89 2.62 -17.97
CA ASP A 137 -28.30 3.23 -19.17
C ASP A 137 -26.89 3.79 -18.86
N ASP A 138 -26.61 4.09 -17.59
CA ASP A 138 -25.32 4.62 -17.10
C ASP A 138 -24.85 3.92 -15.81
N LEU A 139 -24.55 2.63 -15.93
CA LEU A 139 -24.02 1.85 -14.80
C LEU A 139 -22.59 2.26 -14.44
N PRO A 140 -22.21 2.21 -13.14
CA PRO A 140 -20.82 2.39 -12.75
C PRO A 140 -19.92 1.34 -13.39
N GLU A 141 -18.66 1.70 -13.66
CA GLU A 141 -17.70 0.81 -14.31
C GLU A 141 -17.54 -0.52 -13.56
N ARG A 142 -17.61 -0.47 -12.21
CA ARG A 142 -17.52 -1.61 -11.31
C ARG A 142 -18.51 -1.45 -10.15
N ILE A 143 -19.17 -2.55 -9.78
CA ILE A 143 -19.97 -2.64 -8.55
C ILE A 143 -19.18 -3.46 -7.54
N LEU A 144 -18.90 -2.89 -6.37
CA LEU A 144 -18.13 -3.54 -5.33
C LEU A 144 -18.96 -4.57 -4.54
N LEU A 145 -18.30 -5.64 -4.12
CA LEU A 145 -18.89 -6.69 -3.32
C LEU A 145 -19.17 -6.18 -1.90
N ASN A 146 -20.40 -6.34 -1.45
CA ASN A 146 -20.75 -6.26 -0.05
C ASN A 146 -20.57 -7.65 0.59
N SER A 147 -19.58 -7.77 1.48
CA SER A 147 -19.29 -9.02 2.19
C SER A 147 -20.22 -9.31 3.37
N THR A 148 -21.21 -8.46 3.61
CA THR A 148 -22.20 -8.70 4.67
C THR A 148 -23.20 -9.75 4.19
N ASN A 149 -23.49 -10.77 4.99
CA ASN A 149 -24.60 -11.68 4.71
C ASN A 149 -25.92 -10.91 4.83
N PRO A 150 -26.79 -10.91 3.79
CA PRO A 150 -28.06 -10.19 3.86
C PRO A 150 -29.09 -10.88 4.76
N LEU A 151 -28.87 -12.13 5.18
CA LEU A 151 -29.74 -12.87 6.09
C LEU A 151 -29.37 -12.69 7.58
N ASP A 152 -28.14 -12.23 7.86
CA ASP A 152 -27.68 -11.93 9.21
C ASP A 152 -26.57 -10.86 9.12
N SER A 153 -26.89 -9.64 9.55
CA SER A 153 -26.02 -8.48 9.49
C SER A 153 -24.75 -8.59 10.36
N ARG A 154 -24.58 -9.71 11.09
CA ARG A 154 -23.39 -10.02 11.90
C ARG A 154 -22.40 -10.96 11.20
N GLN A 155 -22.68 -11.45 9.99
CA GLN A 155 -21.80 -12.38 9.27
C GLN A 155 -21.09 -11.67 8.12
N PHE A 156 -19.95 -11.08 8.41
CA PHE A 156 -19.08 -10.46 7.41
C PHE A 156 -18.14 -11.52 6.84
N SER A 157 -18.34 -12.01 5.61
CA SER A 157 -17.42 -12.98 5.01
C SER A 157 -16.06 -12.39 4.64
N GLY A 158 -16.00 -11.05 4.56
CA GLY A 158 -14.90 -10.14 4.16
C GLY A 158 -14.00 -10.58 3.01
N MET A 159 -14.53 -11.50 2.25
CA MET A 159 -14.45 -11.51 0.81
C MET A 159 -14.64 -10.09 0.26
N GLN A 160 -13.79 -9.76 -0.69
CA GLN A 160 -13.89 -8.56 -1.50
C GLN A 160 -14.18 -9.00 -2.93
N GLY A 161 -14.55 -8.06 -3.79
CA GLY A 161 -14.73 -8.37 -5.18
C GLY A 161 -15.38 -7.23 -5.92
N TRP A 162 -15.51 -7.41 -7.22
CA TRP A 162 -16.21 -6.49 -8.08
C TRP A 162 -16.83 -7.24 -9.25
N ILE A 163 -17.89 -6.66 -9.79
CA ILE A 163 -18.50 -7.07 -11.04
C ILE A 163 -18.54 -5.92 -12.03
N LYS A 164 -18.44 -6.28 -13.31
CA LYS A 164 -18.75 -5.41 -14.44
C LYS A 164 -19.93 -6.00 -15.18
N LEU A 165 -20.99 -5.22 -15.29
CA LEU A 165 -22.23 -5.65 -15.94
C LEU A 165 -22.24 -5.27 -17.42
N ASP A 166 -23.00 -6.02 -18.21
CA ASP A 166 -23.43 -5.61 -19.54
C ASP A 166 -24.85 -5.03 -19.46
N PRO A 167 -25.01 -3.70 -19.56
CA PRO A 167 -26.33 -3.08 -19.48
C PRO A 167 -27.29 -3.58 -20.57
N ALA A 168 -26.78 -3.97 -21.74
CA ALA A 168 -27.60 -4.44 -22.86
C ALA A 168 -28.32 -5.76 -22.56
N GLY A 169 -27.79 -6.57 -21.64
CA GLY A 169 -28.41 -7.82 -21.21
C GLY A 169 -29.44 -7.66 -20.09
N ILE A 170 -29.49 -6.49 -19.44
CA ILE A 170 -30.31 -6.30 -18.24
C ILE A 170 -31.76 -5.97 -18.63
N VAL A 171 -32.70 -6.73 -18.07
CA VAL A 171 -34.14 -6.46 -18.18
C VAL A 171 -34.66 -5.99 -16.81
N PRO A 172 -34.89 -4.68 -16.59
CA PRO A 172 -35.47 -4.17 -15.35
C PRO A 172 -36.93 -4.63 -15.25
N SER A 173 -37.21 -5.63 -14.42
CA SER A 173 -38.53 -6.31 -14.43
C SER A 173 -39.10 -6.62 -13.05
N ALA A 174 -38.39 -6.26 -11.97
CA ALA A 174 -38.67 -6.71 -10.60
C ALA A 174 -38.69 -8.24 -10.44
N ALA A 175 -38.28 -8.98 -11.47
CA ALA A 175 -38.13 -10.42 -11.41
C ALA A 175 -36.88 -10.79 -10.62
N VAL A 176 -36.99 -11.90 -9.90
CA VAL A 176 -35.87 -12.54 -9.20
C VAL A 176 -35.53 -13.81 -9.95
N PHE A 177 -34.34 -13.84 -10.54
CA PHE A 177 -33.79 -15.02 -11.19
C PHE A 177 -33.02 -15.82 -10.15
N GLN A 178 -33.35 -17.11 -10.02
CA GLN A 178 -32.70 -18.02 -9.08
C GLN A 178 -31.95 -19.10 -9.86
N PHE A 179 -30.74 -19.36 -9.41
CA PHE A 179 -29.88 -20.41 -9.94
C PHE A 179 -29.71 -21.38 -8.79
N ALA A 180 -30.14 -22.63 -8.93
CA ALA A 180 -30.27 -23.57 -7.82
C ALA A 180 -29.04 -24.48 -7.69
N THR A 181 -28.37 -24.76 -8.80
CA THR A 181 -27.26 -25.71 -8.89
C THR A 181 -25.93 -24.97 -9.04
N PHE A 182 -24.83 -25.66 -8.72
CA PHE A 182 -23.49 -25.14 -8.95
C PHE A 182 -23.26 -24.80 -10.42
N GLU A 183 -23.61 -25.70 -11.32
CA GLU A 183 -23.37 -25.56 -12.76
C GLU A 183 -24.17 -24.42 -13.43
N GLU A 184 -25.30 -23.99 -12.86
CA GLU A 184 -26.09 -22.87 -13.40
C GLU A 184 -25.44 -21.50 -13.21
N GLY A 185 -24.59 -21.35 -12.19
CA GLY A 185 -24.00 -20.06 -11.81
C GLY A 185 -22.53 -20.12 -11.43
N ARG A 186 -21.84 -21.20 -11.79
CA ARG A 186 -20.46 -21.49 -11.36
C ARG A 186 -19.51 -20.39 -11.79
N ILE A 187 -18.96 -19.69 -10.80
CA ILE A 187 -17.97 -18.64 -11.05
C ILE A 187 -16.67 -19.29 -11.52
N ASN A 188 -16.00 -18.66 -12.48
CA ASN A 188 -14.71 -19.13 -12.94
C ASN A 188 -13.72 -19.14 -11.77
N ARG A 189 -13.25 -20.33 -11.40
CA ARG A 189 -12.32 -20.51 -10.27
C ARG A 189 -11.06 -19.66 -10.40
N ARG A 190 -10.64 -19.28 -11.61
CA ARG A 190 -9.47 -18.41 -11.84
C ARG A 190 -9.70 -16.98 -11.36
N ASN A 191 -10.94 -16.51 -11.37
CA ASN A 191 -11.34 -15.18 -10.93
C ASN A 191 -11.59 -15.10 -9.43
N VAL A 192 -11.48 -16.24 -8.73
CA VAL A 192 -11.56 -16.31 -7.26
C VAL A 192 -10.14 -16.45 -6.72
N SER A 193 -9.66 -15.46 -5.97
CA SER A 193 -8.41 -15.59 -5.21
C SER A 193 -8.71 -15.95 -3.76
N THR A 194 -8.17 -17.08 -3.32
CA THR A 194 -8.23 -17.52 -1.92
C THR A 194 -7.24 -16.75 -1.06
N ARG A 195 -7.47 -16.75 0.26
CA ARG A 195 -6.56 -16.23 1.28
C ARG A 195 -5.10 -16.72 1.15
N SER A 196 -4.88 -17.95 0.68
CA SER A 196 -3.53 -18.51 0.42
C SER A 196 -2.94 -18.06 -0.91
N ASP A 197 -3.77 -17.81 -1.93
CA ASP A 197 -3.27 -17.27 -3.21
C ASP A 197 -2.67 -15.88 -3.04
N TYR A 198 -3.13 -15.12 -2.04
CA TYR A 198 -2.52 -13.86 -1.64
C TYR A 198 -1.08 -14.05 -1.19
N THR A 199 -0.84 -14.94 -0.24
CA THR A 199 0.50 -15.17 0.29
C THR A 199 1.47 -15.68 -0.79
N ASP A 200 0.97 -16.42 -1.79
CA ASP A 200 1.79 -17.06 -2.82
C ASP A 200 1.99 -16.20 -4.08
N ARG A 201 0.96 -15.48 -4.57
CA ARG A 201 1.08 -14.57 -5.73
C ARG A 201 1.73 -13.23 -5.40
N HIS A 202 1.70 -12.82 -4.14
CA HIS A 202 2.26 -11.53 -3.68
C HIS A 202 3.69 -11.28 -4.16
N TRP A 203 4.47 -12.34 -4.43
CA TRP A 203 5.93 -12.24 -4.55
C TRP A 203 6.51 -12.61 -5.92
N ALA A 204 5.67 -12.86 -6.93
CA ALA A 204 6.13 -12.88 -8.33
C ALA A 204 6.28 -11.43 -8.82
N ASP A 205 7.50 -11.02 -9.17
CA ASP A 205 7.96 -9.63 -9.34
C ASP A 205 7.37 -8.86 -10.55
N GLY A 206 6.04 -8.64 -10.61
CA GLY A 206 5.39 -7.85 -11.67
C GLY A 206 4.31 -6.90 -11.16
N PHE A 207 4.50 -5.59 -11.32
CA PHE A 207 3.40 -4.62 -11.22
C PHE A 207 2.67 -4.54 -12.55
N ASP A 208 1.35 -4.62 -12.52
CA ASP A 208 0.50 -4.58 -13.72
C ASP A 208 0.41 -3.15 -14.28
N GLU A 209 0.56 -2.15 -13.39
CA GLU A 209 0.61 -0.75 -13.76
C GLU A 209 1.72 0.00 -13.03
N VAL A 210 2.40 0.90 -13.73
CA VAL A 210 3.42 1.79 -13.18
C VAL A 210 3.10 3.23 -13.54
N ILE A 211 2.85 4.06 -12.53
CA ILE A 211 2.60 5.49 -12.67
C ILE A 211 3.86 6.24 -12.25
N ALA A 212 4.44 7.02 -13.15
CA ALA A 212 5.65 7.78 -12.86
C ALA A 212 5.31 9.11 -12.14
N VAL A 213 6.03 9.40 -11.05
CA VAL A 213 5.87 10.61 -10.24
C VAL A 213 7.19 11.37 -10.21
N GLY A 214 7.19 12.68 -10.46
CA GLY A 214 8.42 13.46 -10.46
C GLY A 214 8.28 14.86 -11.04
N PRO A 215 9.33 15.69 -10.98
CA PRO A 215 9.27 17.12 -11.33
C PRO A 215 8.80 17.42 -12.76
N THR A 216 9.01 16.48 -13.69
CA THR A 216 8.64 16.58 -15.10
C THR A 216 7.50 15.63 -15.50
N ARG A 217 6.85 15.00 -14.51
CA ARG A 217 5.73 14.08 -14.72
C ARG A 217 4.41 14.82 -14.55
N GLU A 218 3.33 14.15 -14.94
CA GLU A 218 1.97 14.58 -14.66
C GLU A 218 1.75 14.79 -13.16
N PHE A 219 2.15 13.81 -12.35
CA PHE A 219 2.14 13.93 -10.90
C PHE A 219 3.52 14.33 -10.37
N THR A 220 3.59 15.42 -9.61
CA THR A 220 4.86 15.95 -9.07
C THR A 220 5.01 15.73 -7.56
N THR A 221 3.95 15.29 -6.88
CA THR A 221 3.89 15.07 -5.42
C THR A 221 3.34 13.68 -5.09
N ILE A 222 3.58 13.20 -3.86
CA ILE A 222 3.03 11.95 -3.35
C ILE A 222 1.49 12.04 -3.34
N ARG A 223 0.95 13.10 -2.72
CA ARG A 223 -0.48 13.35 -2.60
C ARG A 223 -1.22 13.32 -3.93
N ALA A 224 -0.76 14.09 -4.92
CA ALA A 224 -1.47 14.20 -6.20
C ALA A 224 -1.54 12.86 -6.93
N ALA A 225 -0.48 12.04 -6.86
CA ALA A 225 -0.48 10.71 -7.44
C ALA A 225 -1.44 9.76 -6.71
N LEU A 226 -1.45 9.79 -5.37
CA LEU A 226 -2.37 8.96 -4.56
C LEU A 226 -3.84 9.36 -4.78
N GLU A 227 -4.17 10.65 -4.71
CA GLU A 227 -5.53 11.15 -4.87
C GLU A 227 -6.10 10.87 -6.27
N SER A 228 -5.24 10.72 -7.30
CA SER A 228 -5.66 10.28 -8.64
C SER A 228 -6.18 8.83 -8.68
N LEU A 229 -5.86 8.03 -7.66
CA LEU A 229 -6.30 6.64 -7.52
C LEU A 229 -7.52 6.49 -6.63
N TYR A 230 -7.94 7.54 -5.93
CA TYR A 230 -9.05 7.48 -4.98
C TYR A 230 -10.38 7.51 -5.72
N ASP A 231 -11.24 6.56 -5.39
CA ASP A 231 -12.63 6.59 -5.77
C ASP A 231 -13.32 7.78 -5.10
N GLY A 232 -13.94 8.65 -5.89
CA GLY A 232 -14.56 9.89 -5.41
C GLY A 232 -13.61 11.08 -5.20
N GLY A 233 -12.31 10.95 -5.54
CA GLY A 233 -11.33 12.05 -5.46
C GLY A 233 -10.72 12.28 -4.07
N PRO A 234 -10.19 13.49 -3.80
CA PRO A 234 -9.49 13.79 -2.54
C PRO A 234 -10.33 13.53 -1.29
N LEU A 235 -9.67 13.04 -0.25
CA LEU A 235 -10.31 12.74 1.04
C LEU A 235 -10.82 14.03 1.70
N ALA A 236 -12.02 13.98 2.29
CA ALA A 236 -12.60 15.11 2.99
C ALA A 236 -11.83 15.51 4.27
N ASP A 237 -11.17 14.53 4.91
CA ASP A 237 -10.31 14.75 6.08
C ASP A 237 -9.00 13.95 5.92
N PRO A 238 -8.02 14.49 5.15
CA PRO A 238 -6.79 13.78 4.82
C PRO A 238 -5.91 13.50 6.05
N ASP A 239 -6.14 14.18 7.18
CA ASP A 239 -5.36 13.99 8.41
C ASP A 239 -5.94 12.94 9.35
N ASN A 240 -7.09 12.35 9.01
CA ASN A 240 -7.67 11.26 9.78
C ASN A 240 -6.92 9.95 9.46
N PRO A 241 -6.14 9.39 10.40
CA PRO A 241 -5.37 8.17 10.18
C PRO A 241 -6.24 6.90 10.14
N SER A 242 -7.56 7.05 10.29
CA SER A 242 -8.53 5.95 10.16
C SER A 242 -9.24 5.95 8.81
N GLN A 243 -8.70 6.64 7.80
CA GLN A 243 -9.25 6.58 6.46
C GLN A 243 -8.52 5.53 5.64
N LEU A 244 -9.28 4.87 4.75
CA LEU A 244 -8.72 3.94 3.79
C LEU A 244 -9.36 4.26 2.44
N PRO A 245 -8.68 5.05 1.59
CA PRO A 245 -9.22 5.40 0.30
C PRO A 245 -9.46 4.14 -0.52
N VAL A 246 -10.62 4.07 -1.15
CA VAL A 246 -10.94 2.99 -2.09
C VAL A 246 -10.24 3.30 -3.40
N CYS A 247 -9.57 2.31 -3.98
CA CYS A 247 -9.10 2.38 -5.35
C CYS A 247 -9.82 1.30 -6.15
N LEU A 248 -10.66 1.68 -7.10
CA LEU A 248 -11.35 0.70 -7.96
C LEU A 248 -10.41 0.06 -8.97
N ARG A 249 -9.26 0.69 -9.25
CA ARG A 249 -8.28 0.26 -10.25
C ARG A 249 -7.35 -0.82 -9.70
N ALA A 250 -6.78 -0.56 -8.51
CA ALA A 250 -5.83 -1.44 -7.86
C ALA A 250 -6.55 -2.61 -7.17
N ASN A 251 -6.09 -3.83 -7.44
CA ASN A 251 -6.63 -5.03 -6.83
C ASN A 251 -5.56 -6.15 -6.83
N PRO A 252 -5.85 -7.32 -6.25
CA PRO A 252 -4.88 -8.41 -6.15
C PRO A 252 -4.35 -8.95 -7.48
N PHE A 253 -5.08 -8.70 -8.57
CA PHE A 253 -4.74 -9.10 -9.93
C PHE A 253 -4.32 -7.92 -10.81
N HIS A 254 -4.36 -6.69 -10.29
CA HIS A 254 -3.92 -5.48 -10.98
C HIS A 254 -3.24 -4.56 -9.97
N ARG A 255 -1.96 -4.81 -9.72
CA ARG A 255 -1.14 -4.06 -8.75
C ARG A 255 -0.58 -2.81 -9.39
N ILE A 256 -0.67 -1.70 -8.66
CA ILE A 256 -0.17 -0.41 -9.13
C ILE A 256 1.07 -0.02 -8.34
N ALA A 257 2.14 0.39 -9.03
CA ALA A 257 3.27 1.06 -8.42
C ALA A 257 3.32 2.53 -8.81
N LEU A 258 3.35 3.42 -7.82
CA LEU A 258 3.75 4.81 -7.99
C LEU A 258 5.28 4.87 -7.93
N VAL A 259 5.94 5.08 -9.07
CA VAL A 259 7.40 5.08 -9.20
C VAL A 259 7.94 6.50 -9.30
N PHE A 260 8.66 6.91 -8.27
CA PHE A 260 9.17 8.26 -8.08
C PHE A 260 10.54 8.44 -8.75
N ASP A 261 10.67 9.50 -9.54
CA ASP A 261 11.93 9.93 -10.13
C ASP A 261 12.83 10.59 -9.06
N PRO A 262 14.16 10.44 -9.16
CA PRO A 262 15.08 11.11 -8.24
C PRO A 262 15.01 12.64 -8.37
N LYS A 263 15.18 13.35 -7.26
CA LYS A 263 15.31 14.81 -7.27
C LYS A 263 16.14 15.30 -6.08
N GLU A 264 16.68 16.52 -6.15
CA GLU A 264 17.57 17.08 -5.11
C GLU A 264 16.85 17.35 -3.78
N THR A 265 15.56 17.67 -3.84
CA THR A 265 14.75 17.94 -2.65
C THR A 265 13.89 16.74 -2.27
N PRO A 266 13.51 16.57 -1.00
CA PRO A 266 12.60 15.50 -0.64
C PRO A 266 11.21 15.64 -1.29
N TYR A 267 10.51 14.53 -1.47
CA TYR A 267 9.07 14.53 -1.59
C TYR A 267 8.48 14.71 -0.18
N LEU A 268 7.67 15.74 -0.02
CA LEU A 268 7.07 16.10 1.26
C LEU A 268 5.69 15.46 1.34
N GLY A 269 5.40 14.82 2.47
CA GLY A 269 4.11 14.19 2.74
C GLY A 269 3.70 14.30 4.21
N VAL A 270 2.40 14.20 4.45
CA VAL A 270 1.82 14.08 5.78
C VAL A 270 0.47 13.39 5.67
N SER A 271 0.26 12.32 6.42
CA SER A 271 -0.94 11.50 6.35
C SER A 271 -1.24 11.01 4.92
N GLU A 272 -0.21 10.61 4.16
CA GLU A 272 -0.39 10.12 2.80
C GLU A 272 -1.00 8.71 2.82
N HIS A 273 -2.31 8.63 2.56
CA HIS A 273 -3.08 7.39 2.61
C HIS A 273 -2.85 6.53 1.37
N VAL A 274 -2.22 5.37 1.53
CA VAL A 274 -1.97 4.47 0.40
C VAL A 274 -3.15 3.51 0.23
N PRO A 275 -3.84 3.49 -0.93
CA PRO A 275 -4.91 2.53 -1.18
C PRO A 275 -4.39 1.09 -1.18
N ASP A 276 -5.31 0.15 -0.96
CA ASP A 276 -5.01 -1.28 -1.07
C ASP A 276 -4.42 -1.62 -2.45
N TRP A 277 -3.43 -2.50 -2.51
CA TRP A 277 -2.75 -2.94 -3.75
C TRP A 277 -1.91 -1.87 -4.47
N VAL A 278 -1.64 -0.74 -3.81
CA VAL A 278 -0.77 0.32 -4.33
C VAL A 278 0.56 0.33 -3.58
N TRP A 279 1.65 0.43 -4.33
CA TRP A 279 3.02 0.43 -3.81
C TRP A 279 3.76 1.72 -4.16
N LEU A 280 4.64 2.17 -3.27
CA LEU A 280 5.48 3.35 -3.47
C LEU A 280 6.92 2.93 -3.79
N GLY A 281 7.37 3.18 -5.02
CA GLY A 281 8.70 2.79 -5.49
C GLY A 281 9.58 3.97 -5.80
N GLY A 282 10.85 3.96 -5.43
CA GLY A 282 11.83 4.89 -6.00
C GLY A 282 12.53 4.26 -7.21
N ARG A 283 12.95 5.06 -8.19
CA ARG A 283 13.91 4.57 -9.21
C ARG A 283 15.28 4.26 -8.62
N THR A 284 15.60 4.87 -7.48
CA THR A 284 16.84 4.68 -6.75
C THR A 284 16.60 4.94 -5.27
N ARG A 285 17.21 4.13 -4.39
CA ARG A 285 17.04 4.24 -2.93
C ARG A 285 17.42 5.61 -2.36
N GLU A 286 18.58 6.13 -2.72
CA GLU A 286 19.09 7.38 -2.14
C GLU A 286 18.61 8.63 -2.88
N GLY A 287 18.23 8.50 -4.16
CA GLY A 287 17.77 9.63 -4.97
C GLY A 287 16.30 10.01 -4.75
N VAL A 288 15.52 9.15 -4.08
CA VAL A 288 14.11 9.39 -3.73
C VAL A 288 13.97 9.38 -2.22
N VAL A 289 13.75 10.56 -1.64
CA VAL A 289 13.62 10.74 -0.19
C VAL A 289 12.25 11.28 0.15
N PHE A 290 11.54 10.62 1.07
CA PHE A 290 10.28 11.10 1.64
C PHE A 290 10.53 11.72 3.01
N GLU A 291 10.04 12.93 3.22
CA GLU A 291 10.11 13.66 4.50
C GLU A 291 8.75 14.24 4.88
N HIS A 292 8.62 14.64 6.15
CA HIS A 292 7.40 15.28 6.62
C HIS A 292 7.22 16.65 5.95
N ALA A 293 5.98 16.94 5.55
CA ALA A 293 5.59 18.29 5.19
C ALA A 293 5.76 19.28 6.39
N PRO A 294 5.99 20.58 6.13
CA PRO A 294 6.13 21.56 7.20
C PRO A 294 4.93 21.57 8.13
N GLY A 295 5.17 21.51 9.44
CA GLY A 295 4.11 21.54 10.45
C GLY A 295 3.37 20.21 10.67
N ALA A 296 3.79 19.12 10.01
CA ALA A 296 3.14 17.82 10.13
C ALA A 296 2.92 17.38 11.59
N GLN A 297 1.68 16.99 11.89
CA GLN A 297 1.28 16.44 13.20
C GLN A 297 1.12 14.92 13.19
N ARG A 298 1.29 14.28 12.03
CA ARG A 298 1.10 12.84 11.78
C ARG A 298 2.30 12.25 11.05
N SER A 299 2.22 10.96 10.73
CA SER A 299 3.20 10.24 9.93
C SER A 299 3.32 10.80 8.51
N ILE A 300 4.39 10.47 7.79
CA ILE A 300 4.49 10.80 6.36
C ILE A 300 3.48 9.95 5.58
N ILE A 301 3.58 8.62 5.71
CA ILE A 301 2.75 7.64 5.00
C ILE A 301 1.85 6.88 5.97
N GLU A 302 0.57 6.75 5.61
CA GLU A 302 -0.42 5.89 6.25
C GLU A 302 -0.72 4.71 5.30
N GLY A 303 0.05 3.64 5.46
CA GLY A 303 0.03 2.45 4.58
C GLY A 303 -0.59 1.27 5.29
N HIS A 304 -1.92 1.22 5.31
CA HIS A 304 -2.65 0.31 6.19
C HIS A 304 -2.79 -1.12 5.66
N ALA A 305 -3.21 -1.30 4.40
CA ALA A 305 -3.54 -2.60 3.83
C ALA A 305 -2.40 -3.17 2.96
N ASN A 306 -2.71 -3.94 1.90
CA ASN A 306 -1.77 -4.65 1.02
C ASN A 306 -0.89 -3.72 0.20
N THR A 307 0.02 -3.06 0.90
CA THR A 307 0.82 -1.93 0.44
C THR A 307 2.29 -2.23 0.65
N GLY A 308 3.14 -1.35 0.17
CA GLY A 308 4.57 -1.53 0.36
C GLY A 308 5.38 -0.42 -0.24
N ALA A 309 6.68 -0.51 -0.03
CA ALA A 309 7.61 0.39 -0.69
C ALA A 309 8.88 -0.32 -1.13
N PHE A 310 9.52 0.20 -2.18
CA PHE A 310 10.80 -0.32 -2.66
C PHE A 310 11.74 0.78 -3.14
N ASP A 311 13.04 0.54 -2.99
CA ASP A 311 14.10 1.36 -3.57
C ASP A 311 13.93 2.88 -3.33
N LEU A 312 13.60 3.26 -2.09
CA LEU A 312 13.49 4.67 -1.67
C LEU A 312 13.95 4.86 -0.21
N THR A 313 14.06 6.12 0.21
CA THR A 313 14.36 6.51 1.58
C THR A 313 13.15 7.15 2.24
N ILE A 314 12.78 6.69 3.43
CA ILE A 314 11.76 7.30 4.29
C ILE A 314 12.47 7.89 5.51
N ARG A 315 12.43 9.21 5.63
CA ARG A 315 13.16 9.95 6.68
C ARG A 315 12.19 10.74 7.56
N ALA A 316 11.95 10.23 8.76
CA ALA A 316 11.08 10.88 9.73
C ALA A 316 11.77 12.14 10.29
N THR A 317 11.31 13.33 9.89
CA THR A 317 11.93 14.61 10.25
C THR A 317 11.15 15.42 11.29
N ALA A 318 9.88 15.10 11.52
CA ALA A 318 9.07 15.83 12.50
C ALA A 318 9.44 15.43 13.95
N PRO A 319 9.48 16.39 14.91
CA PRO A 319 9.68 16.09 16.34
C PRO A 319 8.50 15.29 16.91
N PRO A 320 8.34 15.02 18.22
CA PRO A 320 7.09 14.48 18.78
C PRO A 320 5.96 15.52 18.86
N GLY A 321 4.70 15.10 18.65
CA GLY A 321 3.53 16.00 18.71
C GLY A 321 2.88 16.10 20.08
N SER A 322 2.08 17.15 20.26
CA SER A 322 1.10 17.21 21.36
C SER A 322 -0.12 16.38 20.98
N GLY A 323 -0.58 15.47 21.84
CA GLY A 323 -1.81 14.69 21.60
C GLY A 323 -1.65 13.19 21.31
N GLY A 324 -0.52 12.59 21.69
CA GLY A 324 -0.39 11.12 21.80
C GLY A 324 -0.06 10.35 20.50
N SER A 325 -0.17 10.97 19.32
CA SER A 325 0.26 10.36 18.06
C SER A 325 1.76 10.53 17.84
N LEU A 326 2.48 9.42 17.67
CA LEU A 326 3.85 9.46 17.18
C LEU A 326 3.85 9.87 15.69
N ARG A 327 4.95 10.49 15.25
CA ARG A 327 5.12 10.99 13.88
C ARG A 327 6.13 10.12 13.14
N TYR A 328 5.61 9.00 12.65
CA TYR A 328 6.41 7.99 11.97
C TYR A 328 6.81 8.43 10.56
N GLY A 329 7.81 7.79 9.99
CA GLY A 329 8.00 7.82 8.54
C GLY A 329 6.90 7.02 7.85
N TRP A 330 6.63 5.81 8.34
CA TRP A 330 5.55 4.96 7.86
C TRP A 330 4.75 4.39 9.02
N HIS A 331 3.43 4.41 8.87
CA HIS A 331 2.49 3.93 9.88
C HIS A 331 1.42 3.00 9.30
N THR A 332 1.08 1.97 10.08
CA THR A 332 0.08 0.96 9.72
C THR A 332 -0.81 0.67 10.94
N ASP A 333 -2.00 1.28 11.04
CA ASP A 333 -2.81 1.23 12.29
C ASP A 333 -4.32 1.08 12.07
N HIS A 334 -4.88 1.54 10.95
CA HIS A 334 -6.33 1.43 10.69
C HIS A 334 -6.86 -0.02 10.64
N VAL A 335 -5.97 -1.01 10.57
CA VAL A 335 -6.33 -2.42 10.48
C VAL A 335 -6.84 -3.02 11.78
N HIS A 336 -6.80 -2.26 12.88
CA HIS A 336 -7.51 -2.58 14.12
C HIS A 336 -9.02 -2.78 13.93
N VAL A 337 -9.63 -2.12 12.93
CA VAL A 337 -11.08 -2.11 12.73
C VAL A 337 -11.60 -3.36 11.98
N PHE A 338 -10.73 -4.07 11.25
CA PHE A 338 -11.11 -5.20 10.40
C PHE A 338 -10.95 -6.58 11.05
N GLN A 339 -10.64 -6.63 12.35
CA GLN A 339 -10.27 -7.86 13.07
C GLN A 339 -11.44 -8.54 13.79
N THR A 340 -12.66 -8.06 13.60
CA THR A 340 -13.84 -8.70 14.17
C THR A 340 -14.09 -10.01 13.42
N PRO A 341 -14.01 -11.18 14.09
CA PRO A 341 -14.42 -12.44 13.47
C PRO A 341 -15.88 -12.34 13.07
N ASP A 342 -16.22 -12.94 11.94
CA ASP A 342 -17.60 -13.10 11.52
C ASP A 342 -18.35 -14.07 12.47
N SER A 343 -19.64 -14.27 12.24
CA SER A 343 -20.46 -15.20 13.04
C SER A 343 -19.97 -16.65 13.01
N GLU A 344 -19.08 -17.00 12.07
CA GLU A 344 -18.46 -18.33 11.96
C GLU A 344 -17.07 -18.37 12.62
N GLY A 345 -16.62 -17.28 13.25
CA GLY A 345 -15.31 -17.18 13.86
C GLY A 345 -14.19 -16.78 12.90
N GLU A 346 -14.52 -16.40 11.67
CA GLU A 346 -13.54 -16.18 10.63
C GLU A 346 -13.18 -14.70 10.50
N VAL A 347 -11.90 -14.40 10.65
CA VAL A 347 -11.41 -13.02 10.62
C VAL A 347 -11.06 -12.62 9.21
N ASN A 348 -11.54 -11.45 8.81
CA ASN A 348 -11.29 -10.94 7.48
C ASN A 348 -10.02 -10.13 7.34
N ARG A 349 -9.37 -10.40 6.20
CA ARG A 349 -8.16 -9.79 5.65
C ARG A 349 -6.88 -10.30 6.29
N ASN A 350 -6.27 -11.27 5.61
CA ASN A 350 -4.81 -11.23 5.50
C ASN A 350 -4.45 -9.96 4.75
N TYR A 351 -3.60 -9.14 5.35
CA TYR A 351 -2.95 -8.08 4.62
C TYR A 351 -1.45 -8.15 4.87
N THR A 352 -0.69 -7.77 3.84
CA THR A 352 0.76 -7.72 3.93
C THR A 352 1.27 -6.32 3.60
N ALA A 353 2.06 -5.75 4.50
CA ALA A 353 2.92 -4.62 4.19
C ALA A 353 4.35 -5.13 3.95
N GLU A 354 4.91 -4.89 2.75
CA GLU A 354 6.29 -5.30 2.46
C GLU A 354 7.17 -4.13 1.99
N PHE A 355 8.40 -4.13 2.49
CA PHE A 355 9.41 -3.12 2.22
C PHE A 355 10.66 -3.79 1.67
N ARG A 356 11.11 -3.36 0.50
CA ARG A 356 12.27 -3.95 -0.20
C ARG A 356 13.34 -2.91 -0.47
N ARG A 357 14.54 -3.10 0.06
CA ARG A 357 15.66 -2.17 -0.15
C ARG A 357 15.28 -0.73 0.20
N VAL A 358 14.43 -0.56 1.20
CA VAL A 358 14.02 0.76 1.71
C VAL A 358 15.01 1.19 2.79
N ARG A 359 15.40 2.47 2.77
CA ARG A 359 16.16 3.07 3.87
C ARG A 359 15.21 3.82 4.79
N PHE A 360 15.11 3.38 6.04
CA PHE A 360 14.31 4.00 7.08
C PHE A 360 15.22 4.82 8.00
N VAL A 361 14.95 6.12 8.15
CA VAL A 361 15.81 7.05 8.89
C VAL A 361 15.01 7.78 9.96
N VAL A 362 15.45 7.66 11.22
CA VAL A 362 15.07 8.62 12.26
C VAL A 362 15.86 9.89 12.01
N GLY A 363 15.20 10.93 11.50
CA GLY A 363 15.81 12.19 11.14
C GLY A 363 16.28 13.01 12.36
N PRO A 364 16.96 14.14 12.14
CA PRO A 364 17.75 14.82 13.17
C PRO A 364 16.93 15.38 14.34
N ARG A 365 15.62 15.60 14.13
CA ARG A 365 14.69 16.16 15.13
C ARG A 365 13.66 15.14 15.59
N ALA A 366 13.57 13.98 14.95
CA ALA A 366 12.62 12.95 15.34
C ALA A 366 13.04 12.33 16.67
N ASN A 367 12.04 12.06 17.51
CA ASN A 367 12.24 11.38 18.80
C ASN A 367 11.22 10.24 18.95
N ALA A 368 10.93 9.58 17.84
CA ALA A 368 10.12 8.40 17.74
C ALA A 368 10.75 7.48 16.69
N GLN A 369 10.38 6.21 16.72
CA GLN A 369 10.76 5.23 15.73
C GLN A 369 10.26 5.66 14.35
N VAL A 370 10.97 5.27 13.29
CA VAL A 370 10.62 5.67 11.91
C VAL A 370 9.51 4.78 11.33
N PHE A 371 9.36 3.56 11.83
CA PHE A 371 8.28 2.65 11.45
C PHE A 371 7.45 2.24 12.66
N GLY A 372 6.12 2.31 12.55
CA GLY A 372 5.19 1.84 13.58
C GLY A 372 4.00 1.09 12.98
N ALA A 373 3.67 -0.07 13.54
CA ALA A 373 2.50 -0.83 13.12
C ALA A 373 1.69 -1.44 14.28
N GLY A 374 0.38 -1.49 14.12
CA GLY A 374 -0.48 -2.48 14.77
C GLY A 374 -0.57 -3.72 13.88
N ILE A 375 -0.11 -4.86 14.38
CA ILE A 375 -0.15 -6.12 13.63
C ILE A 375 -1.31 -6.96 14.15
N GLY A 376 -2.27 -7.19 13.25
CA GLY A 376 -3.48 -7.96 13.50
C GLY A 376 -3.38 -9.44 13.21
N VAL A 377 -4.55 -10.08 13.26
CA VAL A 377 -4.77 -11.49 12.93
C VAL A 377 -4.23 -11.82 11.55
N GLN A 378 -3.26 -12.75 11.49
CA GLN A 378 -2.66 -13.22 10.24
C GLN A 378 -2.09 -12.11 9.31
N ALA A 379 -1.89 -10.91 9.84
CA ALA A 379 -1.21 -9.83 9.13
C ALA A 379 0.28 -10.12 9.02
N ALA A 380 0.93 -9.59 7.99
CA ALA A 380 2.38 -9.65 7.85
C ALA A 380 2.96 -8.27 7.57
N VAL A 381 4.00 -7.90 8.30
CA VAL A 381 4.85 -6.77 7.98
C VAL A 381 6.25 -7.31 7.73
N ILE A 382 6.76 -7.13 6.52
CA ILE A 382 7.97 -7.78 6.02
C ILE A 382 8.97 -6.75 5.53
N PHE A 383 10.21 -6.84 5.98
CA PHE A 383 11.33 -6.04 5.51
C PHE A 383 12.36 -6.95 4.85
N ARG A 384 12.78 -6.60 3.63
CA ARG A 384 13.79 -7.31 2.87
C ARG A 384 14.88 -6.36 2.44
N ASP A 385 16.12 -6.64 2.86
CA ASP A 385 17.30 -5.86 2.50
C ASP A 385 17.18 -4.37 2.86
N CYS A 386 16.40 -4.06 3.91
CA CYS A 386 16.16 -2.69 4.36
C CYS A 386 17.30 -2.21 5.26
N VAL A 387 17.54 -0.90 5.26
CA VAL A 387 18.54 -0.26 6.11
C VAL A 387 17.83 0.65 7.10
N PHE A 388 18.10 0.47 8.40
CA PHE A 388 17.59 1.32 9.46
C PHE A 388 18.70 2.23 9.96
N ASP A 389 18.42 3.54 10.05
CA ASP A 389 19.41 4.56 10.34
C ASP A 389 18.86 5.62 11.32
N CYS A 390 19.75 6.40 11.92
CA CYS A 390 19.41 7.43 12.88
C CYS A 390 20.41 8.60 12.81
N GLU A 391 19.91 9.77 12.47
CA GLU A 391 20.69 11.00 12.40
C GLU A 391 20.58 11.83 13.69
N ASN A 392 19.57 11.54 14.52
CA ASN A 392 19.47 12.14 15.84
C ASN A 392 20.44 11.44 16.81
N SER A 393 21.57 12.08 17.08
CA SER A 393 22.60 11.58 18.00
C SER A 393 22.14 11.43 19.46
N GLY A 394 21.01 12.04 19.82
CA GLY A 394 20.36 11.92 21.13
C GLY A 394 19.30 10.81 21.20
N TYR A 395 18.88 10.23 20.07
CA TYR A 395 17.84 9.22 20.06
C TYR A 395 18.36 7.87 20.57
N ARG A 396 17.61 7.26 21.51
CA ARG A 396 17.94 5.97 22.14
C ARG A 396 16.77 4.96 22.10
N GLY A 397 15.67 5.31 21.43
CA GLY A 397 14.51 4.42 21.26
C GLY A 397 14.75 3.36 20.19
N ILE A 398 13.72 2.61 19.79
CA ILE A 398 13.76 1.60 18.71
C ILE A 398 13.61 2.24 17.31
N LEU A 399 13.98 1.56 16.23
CA LEU A 399 13.85 2.11 14.86
C LEU A 399 12.58 1.62 14.16
N ALA A 400 12.16 0.38 14.44
CA ALA A 400 10.90 -0.18 13.97
C ALA A 400 10.14 -0.80 15.15
N ALA A 401 8.83 -0.57 15.19
CA ALA A 401 7.98 -1.08 16.26
C ALA A 401 6.72 -1.74 15.73
N ALA A 402 6.27 -2.78 16.43
CA ALA A 402 4.95 -3.36 16.24
C ALA A 402 4.24 -3.61 17.58
N ASN A 403 2.92 -3.50 17.62
CA ASN A 403 2.11 -4.04 18.72
C ASN A 403 1.20 -5.15 18.22
N ASN A 404 0.85 -6.12 19.07
CA ASN A 404 -0.24 -7.02 18.77
C ASN A 404 -1.52 -6.21 18.96
N SER A 405 -2.31 -6.13 17.90
CA SER A 405 -3.45 -5.23 17.77
C SER A 405 -4.45 -5.25 18.95
N SER A 406 -5.37 -4.28 19.04
CA SER A 406 -6.44 -4.24 20.05
C SER A 406 -7.47 -5.39 20.02
N GLY A 407 -7.36 -6.34 19.08
CA GLY A 407 -8.24 -7.52 18.97
C GLY A 407 -7.83 -8.67 19.89
N THR A 408 -8.74 -9.64 20.09
CA THR A 408 -8.49 -10.87 20.88
C THR A 408 -7.97 -12.03 20.03
N ILE A 409 -7.94 -11.87 18.71
CA ILE A 409 -7.41 -12.87 17.79
C ILE A 409 -6.01 -12.39 17.36
N GLY A 410 -5.04 -13.30 17.32
CA GLY A 410 -3.62 -12.98 17.06
C GLY A 410 -2.98 -13.73 15.90
N GLY A 411 -1.68 -14.02 16.01
CA GLY A 411 -0.92 -14.73 14.97
C GLY A 411 -0.34 -13.87 13.84
N GLY A 412 -0.19 -12.56 14.08
CA GLY A 412 0.49 -11.65 13.16
C GLY A 412 2.00 -11.88 13.05
N ARG A 413 2.62 -11.45 11.94
CA ARG A 413 4.05 -11.66 11.65
C ARG A 413 4.79 -10.33 11.46
N PHE A 414 5.93 -10.18 12.12
CA PHE A 414 6.86 -9.06 11.96
C PHE A 414 8.21 -9.61 11.54
N THR A 415 8.52 -9.52 10.25
CA THR A 415 9.61 -10.27 9.62
C THR A 415 10.67 -9.35 9.04
N PHE A 416 11.92 -9.66 9.30
CA PHE A 416 13.10 -8.96 8.78
C PHE A 416 14.03 -10.00 8.14
N VAL A 417 14.44 -9.75 6.91
CA VAL A 417 15.33 -10.63 6.14
C VAL A 417 16.42 -9.78 5.48
N GLY A 418 17.69 -10.06 5.75
CA GLY A 418 18.81 -9.34 5.12
C GLY A 418 18.90 -7.85 5.49
N CYS A 419 18.20 -7.42 6.54
CA CYS A 419 18.18 -6.01 6.96
C CYS A 419 19.46 -5.61 7.70
N ARG A 420 19.71 -4.31 7.82
CA ARG A 420 20.88 -3.78 8.56
C ARG A 420 20.52 -2.62 9.47
N ASP A 421 21.04 -2.63 10.70
CA ASP A 421 21.07 -1.44 11.56
C ASP A 421 22.36 -0.65 11.26
N ALA A 422 22.23 0.46 10.56
CA ALA A 422 23.33 1.36 10.20
C ALA A 422 23.41 2.60 11.10
N SER A 423 22.62 2.65 12.18
CA SER A 423 22.31 3.89 12.87
C SER A 423 23.46 4.48 13.69
N GLY A 424 24.51 3.70 13.98
CA GLY A 424 25.63 4.09 14.85
C GLY A 424 25.22 4.57 16.27
N ARG A 425 24.03 4.19 16.77
CA ARG A 425 23.49 4.70 18.05
C ARG A 425 24.33 4.18 19.21
N THR A 426 24.71 5.07 20.13
CA THR A 426 25.50 4.71 21.32
C THR A 426 24.65 4.06 22.41
N GLY A 427 25.27 3.22 23.24
CA GLY A 427 24.57 2.49 24.31
C GLY A 427 23.86 1.21 23.87
N SER A 428 24.02 0.81 22.60
CA SER A 428 23.41 -0.40 22.01
C SER A 428 21.90 -0.48 22.30
N PRO A 429 21.09 0.51 21.88
CA PRO A 429 19.63 0.41 22.01
C PRO A 429 19.11 -0.75 21.15
N ALA A 430 17.89 -1.21 21.44
CA ALA A 430 17.21 -2.14 20.56
C ALA A 430 16.97 -1.52 19.17
N THR A 431 17.10 -2.35 18.13
CA THR A 431 16.75 -1.97 16.75
C THR A 431 15.25 -2.08 16.55
N ILE A 432 14.68 -3.19 17.03
CA ILE A 432 13.27 -3.51 16.89
C ILE A 432 12.61 -3.52 18.27
N GLY A 433 11.35 -3.12 18.34
CA GLY A 433 10.53 -3.37 19.53
C GLY A 433 9.19 -4.00 19.19
N VAL A 434 8.71 -4.84 20.09
CA VAL A 434 7.35 -5.36 20.07
C VAL A 434 6.62 -5.07 21.39
N GLN A 435 5.31 -4.87 21.28
CA GLN A 435 4.45 -4.60 22.43
C GLN A 435 3.30 -5.60 22.51
N ALA A 436 3.12 -6.21 23.67
CA ALA A 436 1.97 -7.01 24.08
C ALA A 436 0.87 -6.09 24.64
N LYS A 437 0.10 -5.47 23.75
CA LYS A 437 -0.98 -4.51 24.03
C LYS A 437 -2.30 -5.19 24.42
N THR A 438 -2.55 -6.40 23.95
CA THR A 438 -3.76 -7.20 24.27
C THR A 438 -3.44 -8.67 24.51
N ARG A 439 -4.41 -9.40 25.03
CA ARG A 439 -4.37 -10.87 25.18
C ARG A 439 -5.01 -11.52 23.97
N ALA A 440 -4.20 -11.89 23.00
CA ALA A 440 -4.59 -12.65 21.83
C ALA A 440 -4.59 -14.16 22.08
N ASP A 441 -5.38 -14.90 21.30
CA ASP A 441 -5.46 -16.37 21.29
C ASP A 441 -4.22 -17.05 20.72
N GLU A 442 -3.60 -16.44 19.71
CA GLU A 442 -2.39 -16.90 19.04
C GLU A 442 -1.27 -15.85 19.15
N PRO A 443 -0.06 -16.22 19.58
CA PRO A 443 1.03 -15.26 19.71
C PRO A 443 1.50 -14.76 18.35
N GLY A 444 1.88 -13.49 18.30
CA GLY A 444 2.58 -12.91 17.16
C GLY A 444 3.98 -13.52 17.01
N VAL A 445 4.49 -13.52 15.79
CA VAL A 445 5.83 -14.03 15.47
C VAL A 445 6.71 -12.89 15.00
N VAL A 446 7.82 -12.67 15.69
CA VAL A 446 8.93 -11.87 15.18
C VAL A 446 9.93 -12.81 14.54
N ARG A 447 10.26 -12.58 13.27
CA ARG A 447 11.23 -13.38 12.52
C ARG A 447 12.37 -12.51 12.06
N ILE A 448 13.61 -12.87 12.40
CA ILE A 448 14.80 -12.08 12.05
C ILE A 448 15.85 -13.00 11.44
N ASP A 449 16.01 -12.92 10.12
CA ASP A 449 16.95 -13.73 9.35
C ASP A 449 18.02 -12.86 8.68
N ASP A 450 19.27 -13.29 8.78
CA ASP A 450 20.43 -12.72 8.10
C ASP A 450 20.56 -11.19 8.28
N CYS A 451 20.13 -10.66 9.43
CA CYS A 451 20.13 -9.21 9.68
C CYS A 451 21.45 -8.76 10.32
N ALA A 452 22.16 -7.87 9.64
CA ALA A 452 23.42 -7.32 10.12
C ALA A 452 23.21 -6.25 11.20
N ASP A 453 24.01 -6.29 12.26
CA ASP A 453 24.02 -5.31 13.35
C ASP A 453 22.70 -5.21 14.16
N PHE A 454 21.72 -6.07 13.89
CA PHE A 454 20.56 -6.27 14.75
C PHE A 454 21.05 -7.06 15.97
N ARG A 455 21.25 -6.36 17.09
CA ARG A 455 21.80 -6.97 18.32
C ARG A 455 20.76 -7.17 19.40
N ARG A 456 19.73 -6.32 19.41
CA ARG A 456 18.78 -6.22 20.52
C ARG A 456 17.35 -6.01 20.05
N ILE A 457 16.43 -6.68 20.74
CA ILE A 457 14.98 -6.49 20.61
C ILE A 457 14.38 -6.09 21.94
N ALA A 458 13.55 -5.05 21.93
CA ALA A 458 12.78 -4.63 23.09
C ALA A 458 11.39 -5.28 23.09
N LEU A 459 10.95 -5.78 24.23
CA LEU A 459 9.62 -6.36 24.41
C LEU A 459 8.92 -5.69 25.60
N SER A 460 7.70 -5.20 25.41
CA SER A 460 6.97 -4.42 26.43
C SER A 460 5.49 -4.78 26.47
N GLY A 461 4.80 -4.45 27.56
CA GLY A 461 3.37 -4.72 27.72
C GLY A 461 3.04 -5.55 28.96
N ASP A 462 1.76 -5.77 29.18
CA ASP A 462 1.21 -6.38 30.40
C ASP A 462 0.61 -7.78 30.16
N HIS A 463 0.71 -8.27 28.92
CA HIS A 463 0.12 -9.55 28.51
C HIS A 463 1.21 -10.59 28.22
N PRO A 464 1.34 -11.63 29.06
CA PRO A 464 2.32 -12.69 28.86
C PRO A 464 1.98 -13.61 27.68
N GLY A 465 3.00 -14.16 27.00
CA GLY A 465 2.85 -15.20 25.99
C GLY A 465 2.22 -14.74 24.67
N GLN A 466 2.43 -13.48 24.31
CA GLN A 466 1.88 -12.83 23.12
C GLN A 466 2.86 -12.77 21.95
N TRP A 467 4.14 -13.08 22.17
CA TRP A 467 5.18 -13.02 21.14
C TRP A 467 6.09 -14.25 21.17
N ARG A 468 6.49 -14.67 19.96
CA ARG A 468 7.54 -15.65 19.73
C ARG A 468 8.63 -15.04 18.86
N LEU A 469 9.89 -15.17 19.26
CA LEU A 469 11.04 -14.80 18.44
C LEU A 469 11.54 -16.03 17.68
N THR A 470 11.81 -15.86 16.39
CA THR A 470 12.33 -16.90 15.50
C THR A 470 13.36 -16.30 14.53
N GLY A 471 14.10 -17.18 13.85
CA GLY A 471 15.05 -16.81 12.81
C GLY A 471 16.49 -17.14 13.19
N ASN A 472 17.42 -16.87 12.29
CA ASN A 472 18.83 -17.26 12.47
C ASN A 472 19.73 -16.13 13.00
N THR A 473 19.21 -14.91 13.17
CA THR A 473 19.98 -13.77 13.69
C THR A 473 19.96 -13.77 15.22
N PRO A 474 21.11 -13.87 15.92
CA PRO A 474 21.14 -13.85 17.38
C PRO A 474 20.71 -12.49 17.95
N MET A 475 19.81 -12.49 18.93
CA MET A 475 19.27 -11.27 19.54
C MET A 475 19.35 -11.30 21.06
N GLU A 476 19.79 -10.21 21.67
CA GLU A 476 19.64 -9.95 23.10
C GLU A 476 18.26 -9.29 23.36
N VAL A 477 17.47 -9.91 24.24
CA VAL A 477 16.15 -9.39 24.63
C VAL A 477 16.33 -8.43 25.81
N VAL A 478 16.05 -7.15 25.61
CA VAL A 478 16.36 -6.10 26.62
C VAL A 478 15.27 -5.93 27.68
N SER A 479 14.15 -6.64 27.55
CA SER A 479 13.04 -6.63 28.51
C SER A 479 12.20 -7.90 28.33
N GLN A 480 11.91 -8.62 29.42
CA GLN A 480 11.17 -9.88 29.36
C GLN A 480 9.83 -9.73 30.08
N ILE A 481 8.75 -10.04 29.36
CA ILE A 481 7.45 -10.30 29.96
C ILE A 481 7.40 -11.83 30.18
N PRO A 482 7.03 -12.31 31.37
CA PRO A 482 6.92 -13.75 31.63
C PRO A 482 6.06 -14.46 30.57
N GLY A 483 6.40 -15.68 30.19
CA GLY A 483 5.58 -16.51 29.28
C GLY A 483 5.76 -16.25 27.78
N ASP A 484 6.46 -15.20 27.36
CA ASP A 484 6.89 -15.03 25.97
C ASP A 484 8.07 -15.94 25.63
N ASP A 485 8.04 -16.55 24.44
CA ASP A 485 9.13 -17.38 23.93
C ASP A 485 10.08 -16.54 23.09
N MET A 486 11.03 -15.92 23.78
CA MET A 486 12.06 -15.08 23.17
C MET A 486 13.42 -15.78 23.12
N THR A 487 13.43 -17.11 23.16
CA THR A 487 14.67 -17.90 23.28
C THR A 487 15.44 -18.09 21.99
N GLY A 488 14.86 -17.68 20.84
CA GLY A 488 15.52 -17.36 19.57
C GLY A 488 16.57 -18.35 19.09
#